data_AF-A0A0C2IKS9-F1
#
_entry.id   AF-A0A0C2IKS9-F1
#
_cell.length_a   1.000
_cell.length_b   1.000
_cell.length_c   1.000
_cell.angle_alpha   90.00
_cell.angle_beta   90.00
_cell.angle_gamma   90.00
#
_symmetry.space_group_name_H-M   'P 1'
#
loop_
_entity.id
_entity.type
_entity.pdbx_description
1 polymer ?
#
loop_
_entity_poly.entity_id
_entity_poly.type
_entity_poly.pdbx_seq_one_letter_code
_entity_poly.pdbx_strand_id
1 'polypeptide(L)'
;MSLADELLADFEDLAQDTAADQPSADYEAKNLESELVKAETKKSVFLVAKLLQNPESKAIMDEISKIDIKHLLADIDTEINIVYKFLKDIYNKRFPELESLVTSASEYIQTVHYLGNVTDAVKLDGIDFLPPAIKMVVTVTASTTLGEKLTDEEMVCVNETCQYFFDLMDLKVRFLLIFII
;
A
#
# COMPACT_ATOMS: atom_id res chain seq x y z
N MET A 1 -62.31 -25.82 14.66
CA MET A 1 -61.23 -25.24 13.86
C MET A 1 -61.38 -23.74 13.90
N SER A 2 -60.40 -23.03 14.45
CA SER A 2 -60.12 -21.68 13.96
C SER A 2 -58.93 -21.81 13.03
N LEU A 3 -59.11 -21.53 11.75
CA LEU A 3 -58.03 -21.46 10.75
C LEU A 3 -57.03 -20.33 11.08
N ALA A 4 -57.31 -19.52 12.11
CA ALA A 4 -56.42 -18.48 12.62
C ALA A 4 -55.43 -18.99 13.68
N ASP A 5 -55.72 -20.10 14.37
CA ASP A 5 -54.83 -20.62 15.44
C ASP A 5 -53.69 -21.49 14.88
N GLU A 6 -53.80 -21.98 13.65
CA GLU A 6 -52.77 -22.81 12.98
C GLU A 6 -51.76 -21.98 12.18
N LEU A 7 -52.03 -20.68 11.94
CA LEU A 7 -51.12 -19.74 11.27
C LEU A 7 -50.26 -18.91 12.24
N LEU A 8 -50.57 -18.93 13.54
CA LEU A 8 -49.84 -18.19 14.57
C LEU A 8 -48.64 -18.97 15.13
N ALA A 9 -48.64 -20.30 15.01
CA ALA A 9 -47.54 -21.15 15.48
C ALA A 9 -46.29 -21.12 14.56
N ASP A 10 -46.44 -20.76 13.29
CA ASP A 10 -45.34 -20.73 12.31
C ASP A 10 -44.53 -19.41 12.32
N PHE A 11 -44.94 -18.39 13.08
CA PHE A 11 -44.24 -17.10 13.15
C PHE A 11 -43.46 -16.82 14.44
N GLU A 12 -43.58 -17.68 15.47
CA GLU A 12 -42.87 -17.47 16.74
C GLU A 12 -41.44 -18.04 16.79
N ASP A 13 -40.97 -18.75 15.75
CA ASP A 13 -39.61 -19.31 15.68
C ASP A 13 -38.57 -18.41 14.98
N LEU A 14 -38.87 -17.13 14.71
CA LEU A 14 -37.90 -16.19 14.10
C LEU A 14 -37.55 -14.96 14.95
N ALA A 15 -37.84 -14.97 16.25
CA ALA A 15 -37.49 -13.89 17.17
C ALA A 15 -36.60 -14.35 18.33
N GLN A 16 -35.50 -15.04 18.02
CA GLN A 16 -34.36 -15.21 18.93
C GLN A 16 -33.09 -14.75 18.23
N ASP A 17 -32.84 -13.43 18.31
CA ASP A 17 -31.55 -12.83 18.71
C ASP A 17 -31.56 -11.32 18.39
N THR A 18 -32.23 -10.56 19.26
CA THR A 18 -31.84 -9.16 19.48
C THR A 18 -31.51 -9.02 20.95
N ALA A 19 -30.29 -9.42 21.30
CA ALA A 19 -29.68 -9.07 22.58
C ALA A 19 -29.60 -7.53 22.66
N ALA A 20 -30.40 -6.96 23.56
CA ALA A 20 -30.22 -5.59 24.01
C ALA A 20 -28.98 -5.54 24.90
N ASP A 21 -27.84 -5.14 24.34
CA ASP A 21 -26.61 -4.85 25.09
C ASP A 21 -26.84 -3.65 26.03
N GLN A 22 -26.72 -3.87 27.34
CA GLN A 22 -26.55 -2.78 28.30
C GLN A 22 -25.07 -2.36 28.36
N PRO A 23 -24.74 -1.05 28.42
CA PRO A 23 -23.35 -0.61 28.46
C PRO A 23 -22.72 -0.91 29.83
N SER A 24 -21.60 -1.65 29.85
CA SER A 24 -20.78 -1.86 31.04
C SER A 24 -19.77 -0.72 31.23
N ALA A 25 -19.43 -0.38 32.48
CA ALA A 25 -18.55 0.75 32.84
C ALA A 25 -17.15 0.71 32.17
N ASP A 26 -16.66 -0.47 31.79
CA ASP A 26 -15.40 -0.65 31.07
C ASP A 26 -15.47 -0.20 29.60
N TYR A 27 -16.67 -0.22 28.97
CA TYR A 27 -16.90 0.32 27.63
C TYR A 27 -16.90 1.86 27.63
N GLU A 28 -17.45 2.49 28.67
CA GLU A 28 -17.46 3.94 28.81
C GLU A 28 -16.05 4.49 29.09
N ALA A 29 -15.27 3.85 29.97
CA ALA A 29 -13.89 4.25 30.26
C ALA A 29 -12.98 4.18 29.03
N LYS A 30 -13.05 3.11 28.23
CA LYS A 30 -12.32 2.97 26.95
C LYS A 30 -12.74 4.01 25.92
N ASN A 31 -14.02 4.37 25.88
CA ASN A 31 -14.51 5.37 24.94
C ASN A 31 -14.01 6.78 25.31
N LEU A 32 -14.04 7.13 26.59
CA LEU A 32 -13.48 8.38 27.13
C LEU A 32 -11.96 8.47 26.95
N GLU A 33 -11.20 7.39 27.20
CA GLU A 33 -9.76 7.35 26.90
C GLU A 33 -9.50 7.52 25.40
N SER A 34 -10.32 6.90 24.53
CA SER A 34 -10.21 7.07 23.08
C SER A 34 -10.52 8.50 22.63
N GLU A 35 -11.47 9.18 23.28
CA GLU A 35 -11.84 10.56 22.98
C GLU A 35 -10.81 11.57 23.46
N LEU A 36 -10.20 11.34 24.63
CA LEU A 36 -9.11 12.17 25.15
C LEU A 36 -7.86 12.09 24.26
N VAL A 37 -7.48 10.88 23.82
CA VAL A 37 -6.37 10.68 22.85
C VAL A 37 -6.69 11.33 21.50
N LYS A 38 -7.93 11.25 21.01
CA LYS A 38 -8.40 11.94 19.80
C LYS A 38 -8.39 13.46 19.94
N ALA A 39 -8.69 13.99 21.13
CA ALA A 39 -8.70 15.42 21.41
C ALA A 39 -7.29 16.01 21.50
N GLU A 40 -6.36 15.29 22.12
CA GLU A 40 -4.93 15.65 22.15
C GLU A 40 -4.33 15.60 20.74
N THR A 41 -4.56 14.53 19.98
CA THR A 41 -4.10 14.45 18.57
C THR A 41 -4.72 15.55 17.71
N LYS A 42 -6.00 15.91 17.89
CA LYS A 42 -6.62 17.06 17.21
C LYS A 42 -5.92 18.38 17.51
N LYS A 43 -5.58 18.65 18.78
CA LYS A 43 -4.87 19.87 19.17
C LYS A 43 -3.46 19.90 18.59
N SER A 44 -2.73 18.79 18.64
CA SER A 44 -1.39 18.66 18.06
C SER A 44 -1.41 18.89 16.55
N VAL A 45 -2.33 18.24 15.83
CA VAL A 45 -2.51 18.40 14.38
C VAL A 45 -2.91 19.84 14.03
N PHE A 46 -3.78 20.47 14.84
CA PHE A 46 -4.18 21.86 14.65
C PHE A 46 -3.02 22.85 14.85
N LEU A 47 -2.19 22.64 15.88
CA LEU A 47 -1.01 23.48 16.12
C LEU A 47 0.03 23.31 15.01
N VAL A 48 0.29 22.08 14.57
CA VAL A 48 1.15 21.81 13.41
C VAL A 48 0.60 22.51 12.17
N ALA A 49 -0.70 22.37 11.87
CA ALA A 49 -1.33 23.05 10.73
C ALA A 49 -1.20 24.58 10.83
N LYS A 50 -1.34 25.17 12.03
CA LYS A 50 -1.18 26.61 12.25
C LYS A 50 0.27 27.08 12.07
N LEU A 51 1.25 26.28 12.47
CA LEU A 51 2.67 26.55 12.25
C LEU A 51 3.04 26.48 10.76
N LEU A 52 2.51 25.48 10.05
CA LEU A 52 2.70 25.35 8.60
C LEU A 52 2.07 26.50 7.81
N GLN A 53 0.96 27.06 8.30
CA GLN A 53 0.29 28.22 7.70
C GLN A 53 0.97 29.57 8.02
N ASN A 54 2.10 29.58 8.72
CA ASN A 54 2.82 30.83 8.97
C ASN A 54 3.45 31.35 7.65
N PRO A 55 3.16 32.59 7.22
CA PRO A 55 3.70 33.17 5.98
C PRO A 55 5.23 33.21 5.94
N GLU A 56 5.91 33.34 7.08
CA GLU A 56 7.38 33.30 7.14
C GLU A 56 7.93 31.90 6.86
N SER A 57 7.31 30.86 7.42
CA SER A 57 7.68 29.46 7.16
C SER A 57 7.43 29.09 5.70
N LYS A 58 6.32 29.57 5.13
CA LYS A 58 5.97 29.36 3.72
C LYS A 58 6.93 30.08 2.77
N ALA A 59 7.38 31.29 3.11
CA ALA A 59 8.34 32.03 2.29
C ALA A 59 9.72 31.34 2.23
N ILE A 60 10.21 30.87 3.38
CA ILE A 60 11.46 30.10 3.46
C ILE A 60 11.35 28.79 2.67
N MET A 61 10.21 28.09 2.78
CA MET A 61 9.96 26.85 2.05
C MET A 61 9.85 27.07 0.53
N ASP A 62 9.20 28.15 0.08
CA ASP A 62 9.11 28.50 -1.35
C ASP A 62 10.48 28.87 -1.96
N GLU A 63 11.37 29.45 -1.15
CA GLU A 63 12.75 29.74 -1.57
C GLU A 63 13.56 28.44 -1.72
N ILE A 64 13.44 27.51 -0.77
CA ILE A 64 14.07 26.17 -0.82
C ILE A 64 13.48 25.31 -1.96
N SER A 65 12.18 25.41 -2.23
CA SER A 65 11.48 24.69 -3.30
C SER A 65 11.96 25.08 -4.71
N LYS A 66 12.44 26.31 -4.88
CA LYS A 66 12.81 26.85 -6.20
C LYS A 66 14.16 26.36 -6.69
N ILE A 67 15.06 25.95 -5.82
CA ILE A 67 16.45 25.71 -6.19
C ILE A 67 16.82 24.30 -5.72
N ASP A 68 17.25 23.47 -6.66
CA ASP A 68 17.75 22.10 -6.50
C ASP A 68 16.74 20.97 -6.23
N ILE A 69 15.70 21.14 -5.42
CA ILE A 69 14.80 20.00 -5.09
C ILE A 69 14.06 19.46 -6.32
N LYS A 70 13.59 20.34 -7.20
CA LYS A 70 12.92 19.92 -8.44
C LYS A 70 13.84 19.17 -9.39
N HIS A 71 15.11 19.57 -9.45
CA HIS A 71 16.12 18.86 -10.23
C HIS A 71 16.40 17.49 -9.61
N LEU A 72 16.57 17.44 -8.29
CA LEU A 72 16.79 16.19 -7.55
C LEU A 72 15.64 15.20 -7.71
N LEU A 73 14.38 15.67 -7.75
CA LEU A 73 13.22 14.83 -8.05
C LEU A 73 13.29 14.21 -9.45
N ALA A 74 13.71 14.99 -10.45
CA ALA A 74 13.89 14.49 -11.82
C ALA A 74 15.05 13.48 -11.91
N ASP A 75 16.12 13.70 -11.14
CA ASP A 75 17.24 12.76 -11.03
C ASP A 75 16.79 11.44 -10.40
N ILE A 76 15.98 11.50 -9.33
CA ILE A 76 15.39 10.29 -8.70
C ILE A 76 14.52 9.52 -9.70
N ASP A 77 13.69 10.21 -10.49
CA ASP A 77 12.88 9.57 -11.53
C ASP A 77 13.75 8.89 -12.59
N THR A 78 14.88 9.50 -12.94
CA THR A 78 15.86 8.91 -13.86
C THR A 78 16.51 7.66 -13.26
N GLU A 79 16.93 7.72 -11.99
CA GLU A 79 17.48 6.58 -11.26
C GLU A 79 16.50 5.42 -11.15
N ILE A 80 15.23 5.68 -10.83
CA ILE A 80 14.18 4.65 -10.82
C ILE A 80 14.07 3.94 -12.18
N ASN A 81 14.17 4.70 -13.29
CA ASN A 81 14.17 4.11 -14.63
C ASN A 81 15.42 3.27 -14.93
N ILE A 82 16.59 3.65 -14.40
CA ILE A 82 17.82 2.86 -14.52
C ILE A 82 17.67 1.55 -13.74
N VAL A 83 17.19 1.63 -12.50
CA VAL A 83 16.93 0.47 -11.65
C VAL A 83 15.94 -0.49 -12.31
N TYR A 84 14.86 0.03 -12.89
CA TYR A 84 13.90 -0.76 -13.65
C TYR A 84 14.56 -1.55 -14.79
N LYS A 85 15.39 -0.90 -15.61
CA LYS A 85 16.10 -1.57 -16.72
C LYS A 85 17.03 -2.66 -16.22
N PHE A 86 17.81 -2.37 -15.19
CA PHE A 86 18.74 -3.33 -14.59
C PHE A 86 18.00 -4.56 -14.02
N LEU A 87 16.94 -4.33 -13.25
CA LEU A 87 16.13 -5.40 -12.66
C LEU A 87 15.48 -6.26 -13.75
N LYS A 88 14.99 -5.60 -14.80
CA LYS A 88 14.37 -6.26 -15.95
C LYS A 88 15.34 -7.21 -16.65
N ASP A 89 16.57 -6.78 -16.91
CA ASP A 89 17.56 -7.59 -17.62
C ASP A 89 17.87 -8.90 -16.89
N ILE A 90 17.88 -8.87 -15.55
CA ILE A 90 18.10 -10.07 -14.70
C ILE A 90 16.81 -10.90 -14.62
N TYR A 91 15.69 -10.26 -14.27
CA TYR A 91 14.46 -10.96 -13.94
C TYR A 91 13.70 -11.50 -15.15
N ASN A 92 14.00 -11.01 -16.37
CA ASN A 92 13.47 -11.53 -17.63
C ASN A 92 13.77 -13.03 -17.80
N LYS A 93 14.92 -13.51 -17.30
CA LYS A 93 15.26 -14.95 -17.28
C LYS A 93 14.21 -15.79 -16.56
N ARG A 94 13.60 -15.25 -15.49
CA ARG A 94 12.62 -15.94 -14.64
C ARG A 94 11.19 -15.75 -15.08
N PHE A 95 10.82 -14.54 -15.46
CA PHE A 95 9.45 -14.20 -15.80
C PHE A 95 9.40 -13.16 -16.94
N PRO A 96 9.70 -13.56 -18.18
CA PRO A 96 9.82 -12.64 -19.31
C PRO A 96 8.49 -11.93 -19.64
N GLU A 97 7.35 -12.58 -19.39
CA GLU A 97 6.04 -12.03 -19.70
C GLU A 97 5.68 -10.83 -18.81
N LEU A 98 6.31 -10.69 -17.63
CA LEU A 98 5.97 -9.65 -16.65
C LEU A 98 6.07 -8.22 -17.23
N GLU A 99 7.03 -7.97 -18.13
CA GLU A 99 7.18 -6.66 -18.80
C GLU A 99 5.94 -6.27 -19.62
N SER A 100 5.28 -7.25 -20.24
CA SER A 100 4.06 -7.01 -21.02
C SER A 100 2.81 -6.86 -20.16
N LEU A 101 2.84 -7.40 -18.94
CA LEU A 101 1.71 -7.39 -18.01
C LEU A 101 1.67 -6.13 -17.15
N VAL A 102 2.84 -5.61 -16.76
CA VAL A 102 2.98 -4.46 -15.88
C VAL A 102 3.82 -3.40 -16.58
N THR A 103 3.16 -2.35 -17.07
CA THR A 103 3.80 -1.28 -17.87
C THR A 103 4.47 -0.21 -17.01
N SER A 104 4.05 -0.07 -15.75
CA SER A 104 4.62 0.91 -14.82
C SER A 104 5.90 0.39 -14.18
N ALA A 105 6.99 1.16 -14.26
CA ALA A 105 8.29 0.77 -13.73
C ALA A 105 8.25 0.51 -12.21
N SER A 106 7.53 1.34 -11.45
CA SER A 106 7.41 1.17 -10.00
C SER A 106 6.64 -0.09 -9.63
N GLU A 107 5.53 -0.35 -10.33
CA GLU A 107 4.71 -1.53 -10.11
C GLU A 107 5.46 -2.81 -10.51
N TYR A 108 6.26 -2.76 -11.57
CA TYR A 108 7.11 -3.88 -11.98
C TYR A 108 8.12 -4.23 -10.88
N ILE A 109 8.88 -3.25 -10.39
CA ILE A 109 9.91 -3.48 -9.37
C ILE A 109 9.29 -4.03 -8.08
N GLN A 110 8.15 -3.46 -7.66
CA GLN A 110 7.40 -3.97 -6.50
C GLN A 110 6.92 -5.41 -6.73
N THR A 111 6.40 -5.71 -7.92
CA THR A 111 5.92 -7.06 -8.27
C THR A 111 7.06 -8.07 -8.21
N VAL A 112 8.23 -7.73 -8.75
CA VAL A 112 9.44 -8.56 -8.68
C VAL A 112 9.86 -8.82 -7.23
N HIS A 113 9.82 -7.80 -6.38
CA HIS A 113 10.16 -7.93 -4.97
C HIS A 113 9.25 -8.92 -4.23
N TYR A 114 7.93 -8.84 -4.44
CA TYR A 114 6.96 -9.73 -3.77
C TYR A 114 6.92 -11.14 -4.38
N LEU A 115 7.10 -11.27 -5.69
CA LEU A 115 7.04 -12.57 -6.38
C LEU A 115 8.32 -13.39 -6.14
N GLY A 116 9.48 -12.73 -6.12
CA GLY A 116 10.77 -13.35 -5.91
C GLY A 116 11.05 -14.53 -6.84
N ASN A 117 11.59 -15.64 -6.32
CA ASN A 117 11.88 -16.84 -7.12
C ASN A 117 10.77 -17.91 -7.02
N VAL A 118 9.63 -17.59 -6.42
CA VAL A 118 8.55 -18.55 -6.15
C VAL A 118 7.77 -18.84 -7.44
N THR A 119 7.48 -20.11 -7.69
CA THR A 119 6.66 -20.58 -8.84
C THR A 119 5.19 -20.71 -8.50
N ASP A 120 4.90 -21.01 -7.23
CA ASP A 120 3.53 -21.15 -6.75
C ASP A 120 2.97 -19.77 -6.37
N ALA A 121 2.28 -19.14 -7.31
CA ALA A 121 1.70 -17.81 -7.13
C ALA A 121 0.51 -17.76 -6.14
N VAL A 122 0.24 -18.85 -5.42
CA VAL A 122 -0.92 -19.04 -4.54
C VAL A 122 -0.87 -18.17 -3.28
N LYS A 123 0.25 -17.49 -2.99
CA LYS A 123 0.40 -16.58 -1.84
C LYS A 123 1.09 -15.27 -2.22
N LEU A 124 0.53 -14.55 -3.19
CA LEU A 124 0.93 -13.17 -3.47
C LEU A 124 0.24 -12.20 -2.47
N ASP A 125 0.51 -12.42 -1.19
CA ASP A 125 0.20 -11.47 -0.13
C ASP A 125 1.19 -10.30 -0.25
N GLY A 126 0.73 -9.12 -0.67
CA GLY A 126 1.58 -7.93 -0.84
C GLY A 126 1.51 -7.24 -2.21
N ILE A 127 0.89 -7.86 -3.23
CA ILE A 127 0.68 -7.22 -4.55
C ILE A 127 -0.70 -6.57 -4.66
N ASP A 128 -1.17 -5.94 -3.58
CA ASP A 128 -2.47 -5.27 -3.55
C ASP A 128 -2.45 -3.88 -4.21
N PHE A 129 -1.26 -3.41 -4.58
CA PHE A 129 -1.09 -2.20 -5.38
C PHE A 129 -1.48 -2.39 -6.85
N LEU A 130 -1.48 -3.64 -7.35
CA LEU A 130 -1.94 -3.93 -8.71
C LEU A 130 -3.47 -4.02 -8.77
N PRO A 131 -4.10 -3.55 -9.87
CA PRO A 131 -5.51 -3.81 -10.12
C PRO A 131 -5.84 -5.31 -10.07
N PRO A 132 -7.00 -5.73 -9.55
CA PRO A 132 -7.34 -7.14 -9.38
C PRO A 132 -7.22 -7.97 -10.68
N ALA A 133 -7.56 -7.38 -11.82
CA ALA A 133 -7.41 -8.01 -13.12
C ALA A 133 -5.94 -8.32 -13.46
N ILE A 134 -5.04 -7.36 -13.26
CA ILE A 134 -3.60 -7.54 -13.52
C ILE A 134 -3.01 -8.54 -12.53
N LYS A 135 -3.36 -8.43 -11.23
CA LYS A 135 -2.92 -9.37 -10.18
C LYS A 135 -3.26 -10.82 -10.56
N MET A 136 -4.48 -11.09 -11.04
CA MET A 136 -4.88 -12.42 -11.47
C MET A 136 -4.08 -12.91 -12.68
N VAL A 137 -3.91 -12.08 -13.70
CA VAL A 137 -3.15 -12.46 -14.90
C VAL A 137 -1.68 -12.72 -14.58
N VAL A 138 -1.05 -11.89 -13.74
CA VAL A 138 0.33 -12.08 -13.27
C VAL A 138 0.45 -13.40 -12.52
N THR A 139 -0.49 -13.70 -11.62
CA THR A 139 -0.51 -14.95 -10.82
C THR A 139 -0.59 -16.19 -11.70
N VAL A 140 -1.54 -16.20 -12.65
CA VAL A 140 -1.75 -17.33 -13.56
C VAL A 140 -0.54 -17.50 -14.48
N THR A 141 -0.06 -16.40 -15.08
CA THR A 141 1.09 -16.44 -15.99
C THR A 141 2.37 -16.84 -15.26
N ALA A 142 2.58 -16.38 -14.02
CA ALA A 142 3.75 -16.75 -13.21
C ALA A 142 3.81 -18.27 -12.91
N SER A 143 2.65 -18.93 -12.86
CA SER A 143 2.53 -20.37 -12.62
C SER A 143 2.77 -21.21 -13.89
N THR A 144 2.61 -20.61 -15.08
CA THR A 144 2.77 -21.27 -16.38
C THR A 144 3.86 -20.67 -17.25
N THR A 145 4.70 -19.78 -16.69
CA THR A 145 5.76 -19.09 -17.44
C THR A 145 6.83 -20.09 -17.87
N LEU A 146 7.44 -19.80 -19.03
CA LEU A 146 8.53 -20.59 -19.60
C LEU A 146 9.91 -20.22 -19.04
N GLY A 147 10.00 -19.21 -18.17
CA GLY A 147 11.26 -18.78 -17.57
C GLY A 147 11.83 -19.77 -16.54
N GLU A 148 13.11 -19.58 -16.21
CA GLU A 148 13.87 -20.44 -15.29
C GLU A 148 14.12 -19.76 -13.95
N LYS A 149 14.30 -20.55 -12.89
CA LYS A 149 14.64 -19.98 -11.57
C LYS A 149 15.97 -19.24 -11.61
N LEU A 150 16.01 -18.07 -10.98
CA LEU A 150 17.26 -17.34 -10.76
C LEU A 150 18.15 -18.11 -9.78
N THR A 151 19.47 -17.96 -9.91
CA THR A 151 20.40 -18.47 -8.89
C THR A 151 20.31 -17.64 -7.62
N ASP A 152 20.86 -18.15 -6.51
CA ASP A 152 20.85 -17.43 -5.24
C ASP A 152 21.62 -16.10 -5.34
N GLU A 153 22.71 -16.06 -6.10
CA GLU A 153 23.48 -14.83 -6.33
C GLU A 153 22.69 -13.81 -7.15
N GLU A 154 22.01 -14.24 -8.22
CA GLU A 154 21.13 -13.39 -9.02
C GLU A 154 19.97 -12.86 -8.17
N MET A 155 19.41 -13.69 -7.29
CA MET A 155 18.31 -13.33 -6.41
C MET A 155 18.73 -12.32 -5.32
N VAL A 156 19.93 -12.47 -4.76
CA VAL A 156 20.50 -11.47 -3.84
C VAL A 156 20.62 -10.12 -4.54
N CYS A 157 21.15 -10.10 -5.77
CA CYS A 157 21.28 -8.88 -6.56
C CYS A 157 19.92 -8.22 -6.85
N VAL A 158 18.90 -9.02 -7.20
CA VAL A 158 17.50 -8.54 -7.37
C VAL A 158 16.98 -7.91 -6.08
N ASN A 159 17.15 -8.57 -4.93
CA ASN A 159 16.68 -8.05 -3.65
C ASN A 159 17.37 -6.74 -3.24
N GLU A 160 18.70 -6.65 -3.39
CA GLU A 160 19.46 -5.43 -3.12
C GLU A 160 19.00 -4.26 -4.01
N THR A 161 18.75 -4.56 -5.29
CA THR A 161 18.24 -3.58 -6.25
C THR A 161 16.82 -3.11 -5.89
N CYS A 162 15.94 -4.03 -5.50
CA CYS A 162 14.60 -3.68 -5.03
C CYS A 162 14.66 -2.84 -3.74
N GLN A 163 15.57 -3.15 -2.82
CA GLN A 163 15.76 -2.36 -1.60
C GLN A 163 16.20 -0.93 -1.92
N TYR A 164 17.18 -0.77 -2.82
CA TYR A 164 17.60 0.55 -3.30
C TYR A 164 16.44 1.35 -3.92
N PHE A 165 15.57 0.69 -4.70
CA PHE A 165 14.36 1.32 -5.21
C PHE A 165 13.43 1.83 -4.09
N PHE A 166 13.21 1.05 -3.03
CA PHE A 166 12.39 1.49 -1.90
C PHE A 166 13.01 2.69 -1.19
N ASP A 167 14.34 2.72 -1.02
CA ASP A 167 15.04 3.86 -0.43
C ASP A 167 14.86 5.14 -1.27
N LEU A 168 14.94 5.01 -2.61
CA LEU A 168 14.67 6.11 -3.54
C LEU A 168 13.22 6.59 -3.46
N MET A 169 12.25 5.67 -3.37
CA MET A 169 10.84 6.00 -3.23
C MET A 169 10.55 6.75 -1.92
N ASP A 170 11.14 6.31 -0.81
CA ASP A 170 11.02 6.99 0.48
C ASP A 170 11.63 8.39 0.45
N LEU A 171 12.77 8.57 -0.23
CA LEU A 171 13.35 9.90 -0.46
C LEU A 171 12.42 10.78 -1.31
N LYS A 172 11.86 10.22 -2.39
CA LYS A 172 10.92 10.93 -3.27
C LYS A 172 9.70 11.42 -2.51
N VAL A 173 9.08 10.56 -1.69
CA VAL A 173 7.92 10.94 -0.85
C VAL A 173 8.29 12.05 0.12
N ARG A 174 9.43 11.95 0.80
CA ARG A 174 9.91 13.00 1.71
C ARG A 174 10.10 14.35 1.02
N PHE A 175 10.70 14.36 -0.16
CA PHE A 175 10.83 15.60 -0.94
C PHE A 175 9.47 16.12 -1.42
N LEU A 176 8.56 15.25 -1.85
CA LEU A 176 7.21 15.65 -2.28
C LEU A 176 6.39 16.26 -1.14
N LEU A 177 6.54 15.79 0.10
CA LEU A 177 5.86 16.38 1.26
C LEU A 177 6.26 17.83 1.51
N ILE A 178 7.49 18.24 1.15
CA ILE A 178 7.93 19.64 1.24
C ILE A 178 7.09 20.54 0.33
N PHE A 179 6.54 20.03 -0.78
CA PHE A 179 5.73 20.83 -1.71
C PHE A 179 4.24 20.92 -1.32
N ILE A 180 3.75 20.04 -0.44
CA ILE A 180 2.34 20.00 -0.02
C ILE A 180 2.08 20.95 1.15
N ILE A 181 3.13 21.26 1.91
CA ILE A 181 3.12 22.12 3.10
C ILE A 181 3.24 23.59 2.69
#